data_AF-A0AAV9E537-F1
#
_entry.id   AF-A0AAV9E537-F1
#
_cell.length_a   1.000
_cell.length_b   1.000
_cell.length_c   1.000
_cell.angle_alpha   90.00
_cell.angle_beta   90.00
_cell.angle_gamma   90.00
#
_symmetry.space_group_name_H-M   'P 1'
#
loop_
_entity.id
_entity.type
_entity.pdbx_description
1 polymer ?
#
loop_
_entity_poly.entity_id
_entity_poly.type
_entity_poly.pdbx_seq_one_letter_code
_entity_poly.pdbx_strand_id
1 'polypeptide(L)' 'MSNVYSIEPRSEHYACAVDLLGRTGRLSEAKELIDRMVVEAGPSVWGALLSACKTYKNLEMAEVEAV' A
#
# COMPACT_ATOMS: atom_id res chain seq x y z
N MET A 1 4.07 -11.80 -8.47
CA MET A 1 5.38 -12.19 -7.89
C MET A 1 5.47 -13.69 -7.65
N SER A 2 4.45 -14.31 -7.05
CA SER A 2 4.39 -15.76 -6.82
C SER A 2 4.17 -16.61 -8.08
N ASN A 3 3.27 -16.22 -8.99
CA ASN A 3 2.92 -17.06 -10.16
C ASN A 3 3.87 -16.91 -11.38
N VAL A 4 4.71 -15.86 -11.39
CA VAL A 4 5.60 -15.54 -12.54
C VAL A 4 7.06 -15.79 -12.21
N TYR A 5 7.46 -15.51 -10.97
CA TYR A 5 8.86 -15.61 -10.53
C TYR A 5 9.07 -16.62 -9.41
N SER A 6 8.02 -17.35 -8.99
CA SER A 6 8.05 -18.28 -7.84
C SER A 6 8.58 -17.66 -6.54
N ILE A 7 8.46 -16.33 -6.41
CA ILE A 7 8.84 -15.58 -5.20
C ILE A 7 7.59 -15.28 -4.41
N GLU A 8 7.54 -15.78 -3.18
CA GLU A 8 6.50 -15.38 -2.23
C GLU A 8 6.72 -13.92 -1.80
N PRO A 9 5.78 -13.01 -2.10
CA PRO A 9 5.93 -11.61 -1.75
C PRO A 9 5.82 -11.43 -0.24
N ARG A 10 6.94 -11.05 0.37
CA ARG A 10 6.98 -10.54 1.76
C ARG A 10 6.41 -9.13 1.89
N SER A 11 6.14 -8.73 3.13
CA SER A 11 5.57 -7.42 3.49
C SER A 11 6.37 -6.25 2.88
N GLU A 12 7.70 -6.35 2.79
CA GLU A 12 8.55 -5.30 2.22
C GLU A 12 8.31 -5.09 0.71
N HIS A 13 8.01 -6.17 -0.03
CA HIS A 13 7.70 -6.06 -1.47
C HIS A 13 6.37 -5.35 -1.69
N TYR A 14 5.38 -5.60 -0.84
CA TYR A 14 4.11 -4.88 -0.86
C TYR A 14 4.31 -3.42 -0.49
N ALA A 15 5.14 -3.10 0.51
CA ALA A 15 5.46 -1.72 0.86
C ALA A 15 6.05 -0.95 -0.34
N CYS A 16 6.97 -1.56 -1.10
CA CYS A 16 7.49 -0.95 -2.33
C CYS A 16 6.40 -0.73 -3.39
N ALA A 17 5.50 -1.70 -3.60
CA ALA A 17 4.43 -1.57 -4.58
C ALA A 17 3.40 -0.50 -4.17
N VAL A 18 3.05 -0.43 -2.89
CA VAL A 18 2.18 0.60 -2.33
C VAL A 18 2.83 1.99 -2.42
N ASP A 19 4.12 2.13 -2.16
CA ASP A 19 4.85 3.39 -2.36
C ASP A 19 4.79 3.86 -3.82
N LEU A 20 5.02 2.96 -4.79
CA LEU A 20 4.96 3.29 -6.22
C LEU A 20 3.56 3.73 -6.66
N LEU A 21 2.51 3.01 -6.23
CA LEU A 21 1.13 3.39 -6.51
C LEU A 21 0.77 4.71 -5.82
N GLY A 22 1.18 4.87 -4.57
CA GLY A 22 1.00 6.08 -3.78
C GLY A 22 1.61 7.31 -4.45
N ARG A 23 2.87 7.23 -4.87
CA ARG A 23 3.60 8.32 -5.55
C ARG A 23 3.06 8.70 -6.93
N THR A 24 2.20 7.86 -7.51
CA THR A 24 1.51 8.15 -8.78
C THR A 24 0.06 8.59 -8.56
N GLY A 25 -0.37 8.77 -7.30
CA GLY A 25 -1.72 9.20 -6.95
C GLY A 25 -2.77 8.10 -7.06
N ARG A 26 -2.35 6.85 -7.28
CA ARG A 26 -3.23 5.69 -7.46
C ARG A 26 -3.63 5.08 -6.12
N LEU A 27 -4.19 5.92 -5.24
CA LEU A 27 -4.47 5.56 -3.84
C LEU A 27 -5.46 4.39 -3.70
N SER A 28 -6.52 4.37 -4.52
CA SER A 28 -7.49 3.26 -4.51
C SER A 28 -6.83 1.93 -4.86
N GLU A 29 -5.93 1.92 -5.84
CA GLU A 29 -5.21 0.71 -6.24
C GLU A 29 -4.17 0.30 -5.22
N ALA A 30 -3.54 1.27 -4.55
CA ALA A 30 -2.67 1.00 -3.42
C ALA A 30 -3.44 0.31 -2.27
N LYS A 31 -4.67 0.78 -1.97
CA LYS A 31 -5.53 0.16 -0.95
C LYS A 31 -6.05 -1.22 -1.37
N GLU A 32 -6.48 -1.38 -2.62
CA GLU A 32 -6.86 -2.70 -3.15
C GLU A 32 -5.69 -3.70 -3.08
N LEU A 33 -4.47 -3.24 -3.30
CA LEU A 33 -3.29 -4.09 -3.18
C LEU A 33 -3.08 -4.55 -1.72
N ILE A 34 -3.26 -3.66 -0.75
CA ILE A 34 -3.19 -3.98 0.69
C ILE A 34 -4.27 -4.99 1.06
N ASP A 35 -5.50 -4.78 0.61
CA ASP A 35 -6.64 -5.67 0.90
C ASP A 35 -6.48 -7.07 0.30
N ARG A 36 -5.66 -7.21 -0.75
CA ARG A 36 -5.32 -8.48 -1.40
C ARG A 36 -4.04 -9.11 -0.87
N MET A 37 -3.39 -8.51 0.13
CA MET A 37 -2.17 -9.08 0.70
C MET A 37 -2.47 -10.43 1.36
N VAL A 38 -1.63 -11.41 1.04
CA VAL A 38 -1.65 -12.74 1.66
C VAL A 38 -0.91 -12.77 3.01
N VAL A 39 -0.32 -11.65 3.41
CA VAL A 39 0.38 -11.42 4.67
C VAL A 39 -0.16 -10.16 5.32
N GLU A 40 -0.09 -10.06 6.64
CA GLU A 40 -0.52 -8.87 7.35
C GLU A 40 0.31 -7.64 6.94
N ALA A 41 -0.40 -6.53 6.69
CA ALA A 41 0.23 -5.27 6.30
C ALA A 41 0.97 -4.66 7.49
N GLY A 42 2.29 -4.54 7.37
CA GLY A 42 3.14 -3.98 8.41
C GLY A 42 3.19 -2.45 8.39
N PRO A 43 3.85 -1.83 9.39
CA PRO A 43 3.97 -0.38 9.50
C PRO A 43 4.53 0.31 8.25
N SER A 44 5.44 -0.35 7.52
CA SER A 44 6.01 0.19 6.28
C SER A 44 4.98 0.30 5.15
N VAL A 45 4.02 -0.61 5.09
CA VAL A 45 2.96 -0.61 4.08
C VAL A 45 1.97 0.52 4.36
N TRP A 46 1.48 0.61 5.60
CA TRP A 46 0.58 1.67 6.02
C TRP A 46 1.23 3.05 5.97
N GLY A 47 2.51 3.16 6.35
CA GLY A 47 3.26 4.41 6.27
C GLY A 47 3.40 4.92 4.84
N ALA A 48 3.60 4.02 3.86
CA ALA A 48 3.65 4.38 2.44
C ALA A 48 2.29 4.91 1.95
N LEU A 49 1.19 4.22 2.29
CA LEU A 49 -0.17 4.66 1.91
C LEU A 49 -0.51 6.02 2.55
N LEU A 50 -0.28 6.17 3.86
CA LEU A 50 -0.57 7.39 4.60
C LEU A 50 0.22 8.60 4.05
N SER A 51 1.50 8.40 3.74
CA SER A 51 2.34 9.43 3.11
C SER A 51 1.73 9.89 1.78
N ALA A 52 1.28 8.95 0.96
CA ALA A 52 0.62 9.27 -0.30
C ALA A 52 -0.74 9.97 -0.11
N CYS A 53 -1.59 9.52 0.81
CA CYS A 53 -2.86 10.18 1.13
C CYS A 53 -2.65 11.65 1.54
N LYS A 54 -1.61 11.91 2.35
CA LYS A 54 -1.21 13.27 2.75
C LYS A 54 -0.81 14.12 1.55
N THR A 55 -0.04 13.58 0.61
CA THR A 55 0.41 14.30 -0.59
C THR A 55 -0.73 14.70 -1.52
N TYR A 56 -1.69 13.80 -1.75
CA TYR A 56 -2.82 14.05 -2.67
C TYR A 56 -4.04 14.69 -2.01
N LYS A 57 -3.94 15.09 -0.73
CA LYS A 57 -5.02 15.70 0.06
C LYS A 57 -6.30 14.85 0.07
N ASN A 58 -6.16 13.54 -0.04
CA ASN A 58 -7.30 12.63 0.07
C ASN A 58 -7.56 12.36 1.55
N LEU A 59 -8.19 13.33 2.21
CA LEU A 59 -8.49 13.31 3.64
C LEU A 59 -9.41 12.14 4.01
N GLU A 60 -10.32 11.76 3.10
CA GLU A 60 -11.28 10.66 3.31
C GLU A 60 -10.58 9.30 3.50
N MET A 61 -9.49 9.03 2.77
CA MET A 61 -8.66 7.83 3.00
C MET A 61 -7.67 7.97 4.16
N ALA A 62 -7.27 9.19 4.53
CA ALA A 62 -6.33 9.42 5.63
C ALA A 62 -6.99 9.28 7.01
N GLU A 63 -8.30 9.56 7.11
CA GLU A 63 -9.05 9.55 8.36
C GLU A 63 -9.47 8.14 8.79
N VAL A 64 -9.71 7.23 7.84
CA VAL A 64 -10.11 5.83 8.11
C VAL A 64 -8.96 4.99 8.69
N GLU A 65 -7.70 5.37 8.43
CA GLU A 65 -6.50 4.59 8.79
C GLU A 65 -5.77 5.17 10.03
N ALA A 66 -6.35 6.15 10.71
CA ALA A 66 -5.77 6.82 11.88
C ALA A 66 -6.24 6.24 13.23
N VAL A 67 -6.86 5.05 13.24
CA VAL A 67 -7.44 4.41 14.45
C VAL A 67 -6.72 3.13 14.81
#